data_AF-A0A7X1H7M1-F1
#
_entry.id   AF-A0A7X1H7M1-F1
#
_cell.length_a   1.000
_cell.length_b   1.000
_cell.length_c   1.000
_cell.angle_alpha   90.00
_cell.angle_beta   90.00
_cell.angle_gamma   90.00
#
_symmetry.space_group_name_H-M   'P 1'
#
loop_
_entity.id
_entity.type
_entity.pdbx_description
1 polymer ?
#
loop_
_entity_poly.entity_id
_entity_poly.type
_entity_poly.pdbx_seq_one_letter_code
_entity_poly.pdbx_strand_id
1 'polypeptide(L)'
;MIKPLKIILPKNSSIKNKLKKKISEYEKRVSKLKRKLNLHNPNFSYNSIPGYKALIARRLYLTGEIETKELAKELHEEYGRVDPEDFNTAAGVINDYCQTGGKKVKKGTGF
;
A
#
# COMPACT_ATOMS: atom_id res chain seq x y z
N MET A 1 4.58 -13.04 10.47
CA MET A 1 5.86 -12.31 10.44
C MET A 1 5.91 -11.41 9.20
N ILE A 2 6.47 -10.20 9.31
CA ILE A 2 6.68 -9.29 8.16
C ILE A 2 7.86 -9.79 7.33
N LYS A 3 7.66 -9.93 6.01
CA LYS A 3 8.70 -10.39 5.08
C LYS A 3 9.63 -9.22 4.75
N PRO A 4 10.97 -9.38 4.82
CA PRO A 4 11.90 -8.35 4.39
C PRO A 4 11.80 -8.15 2.87
N LEU A 5 11.50 -6.93 2.46
CA LEU A 5 11.38 -6.54 1.07
C LEU A 5 11.73 -5.06 0.95
N LYS A 6 12.69 -4.75 0.07
CA LYS A 6 13.02 -3.38 -0.30
C LYS A 6 12.30 -3.03 -1.59
N ILE A 7 11.45 -2.01 -1.56
CA ILE A 7 10.72 -1.53 -2.74
C ILE A 7 11.31 -0.19 -3.15
N ILE A 8 11.69 -0.07 -4.41
CA ILE A 8 12.34 1.13 -4.96
C ILE A 8 11.40 1.76 -5.98
N LEU A 9 11.25 3.08 -5.89
CA LEU A 9 10.43 3.85 -6.81
C LEU A 9 11.06 3.79 -8.21
N PRO A 10 10.30 3.43 -9.24
CA PRO A 10 10.84 3.31 -10.58
C PRO A 10 11.29 4.67 -11.12
N LYS A 11 12.49 4.70 -11.72
CA LYS A 11 13.02 5.89 -12.42
C LYS A 11 12.19 6.26 -13.65
N ASN A 12 11.44 5.31 -14.21
CA ASN A 12 10.58 5.52 -15.37
C ASN A 12 9.39 6.43 -15.01
N SER A 13 9.34 7.62 -15.62
CA SER A 13 8.31 8.63 -15.41
C SER A 13 6.88 8.14 -15.70
N SER A 14 6.71 7.23 -16.67
CA SER A 14 5.41 6.63 -17.00
C SER A 14 4.90 5.74 -15.87
N ILE A 15 5.77 4.90 -15.30
CA ILE A 15 5.40 4.02 -14.17
C ILE A 15 5.16 4.86 -12.91
N LYS A 16 5.97 5.90 -12.67
CA LYS A 16 5.78 6.83 -11.55
C LYS A 16 4.43 7.56 -11.63
N ASN A 17 4.03 8.03 -12.81
CA ASN A 17 2.72 8.65 -13.04
C ASN A 17 1.56 7.66 -12.84
N LYS A 18 1.74 6.41 -13.26
CA LYS A 18 0.77 5.34 -13.02
C LYS A 18 0.63 5.00 -11.54
N LEU A 19 1.73 4.94 -10.80
CA LEU A 19 1.73 4.75 -9.34
C LEU A 19 0.99 5.89 -8.64
N LYS A 20 1.22 7.15 -9.06
CA LYS A 20 0.47 8.31 -8.55
C LYS A 20 -1.04 8.17 -8.75
N LYS A 21 -1.49 7.72 -9.93
CA LYS A 21 -2.91 7.43 -10.19
C LYS A 21 -3.44 6.32 -9.27
N LYS A 22 -2.63 5.28 -9.02
CA LYS A 22 -2.99 4.19 -8.11
C LYS A 22 -3.08 4.61 -6.65
N ILE A 23 -2.22 5.52 -6.19
CA ILE A 23 -2.31 6.12 -4.85
C ILE A 23 -3.70 6.75 -4.67
N SER A 24 -4.13 7.61 -5.60
CA SER A 24 -5.46 8.23 -5.53
C SER A 24 -6.61 7.22 -5.57
N GLU A 25 -6.46 6.11 -6.29
CA GLU A 25 -7.45 5.02 -6.27
C GLU A 25 -7.51 4.34 -4.90
N TYR A 26 -6.37 4.01 -4.31
CA TYR A 26 -6.30 3.39 -2.99
C TYR A 26 -6.84 4.30 -1.90
N GLU A 27 -6.49 5.59 -1.93
CA GLU A 27 -7.04 6.61 -1.02
C GLU A 27 -8.57 6.70 -1.13
N LYS A 28 -9.13 6.69 -2.34
CA LYS A 28 -10.59 6.65 -2.53
C LYS A 28 -11.21 5.38 -1.94
N ARG A 29 -10.58 4.22 -2.09
CA ARG A 29 -11.05 2.96 -1.49
C ARG A 29 -11.00 3.02 0.03
N VAL A 30 -9.92 3.55 0.60
CA VAL A 30 -9.79 3.78 2.05
C VAL A 30 -10.88 4.74 2.55
N SER A 31 -11.12 5.85 1.87
CA SER A 31 -12.20 6.79 2.23
C SER A 31 -13.59 6.16 2.17
N LYS A 32 -13.84 5.27 1.20
CA LYS A 32 -15.08 4.47 1.16
C LYS A 32 -15.17 3.50 2.33
N LEU A 33 -14.07 2.83 2.70
CA LEU A 33 -14.02 1.95 3.87
C LEU A 33 -14.27 2.72 5.16
N LYS A 34 -13.65 3.89 5.35
CA LYS A 34 -13.90 4.79 6.49
C LYS A 34 -15.39 5.10 6.63
N ARG A 35 -16.05 5.46 5.53
CA ARG A 35 -17.50 5.76 5.51
C ARG A 35 -18.38 4.55 5.81
N LYS A 36 -17.99 3.35 5.35
CA LYS A 36 -18.76 2.12 5.57
C LYS A 36 -18.61 1.57 6.98
N LEU A 37 -17.41 1.67 7.55
CA LEU A 37 -17.08 1.01 8.81
C LEU A 37 -17.77 1.66 10.01
N ASN A 38 -18.16 2.95 9.94
CA ASN A 38 -18.85 3.67 11.02
C ASN A 38 -18.26 3.39 12.42
N LEU A 39 -16.94 3.16 12.47
CA LEU A 39 -16.22 2.77 13.67
C LEU A 39 -15.90 4.03 14.47
N HIS A 40 -15.97 3.92 15.80
CA HIS A 40 -15.52 4.96 16.74
C HIS A 40 -14.07 5.41 16.50
N ASN A 41 -13.23 4.58 15.86
CA ASN A 41 -11.87 4.95 15.46
C ASN A 41 -11.64 4.74 13.94
N PRO A 42 -11.62 5.82 13.14
CA PRO A 42 -11.48 5.74 11.68
C PRO A 42 -10.11 5.24 11.22
N ASN A 43 -9.10 5.18 12.09
CA ASN A 43 -7.75 4.72 11.75
C ASN A 43 -7.68 3.20 11.51
N PHE A 44 -8.65 2.42 12.02
CA PHE A 44 -8.74 0.99 11.70
C PHE A 44 -8.95 0.69 10.22
N SER A 45 -9.46 1.66 9.44
CA SER A 45 -9.60 1.51 7.99
C SER A 45 -8.27 1.26 7.26
N TYR A 46 -7.15 1.68 7.85
CA TYR A 46 -5.81 1.44 7.30
C TYR A 46 -5.28 0.03 7.58
N ASN A 47 -5.85 -0.66 8.56
CA ASN A 47 -5.54 -2.06 8.88
C ASN A 47 -6.31 -3.01 7.94
N SER A 48 -6.11 -2.82 6.65
CA SER A 48 -6.72 -3.60 5.58
C SER A 48 -5.80 -3.59 4.35
N ILE A 49 -5.93 -4.59 3.47
CA ILE A 49 -5.15 -4.64 2.22
C ILE A 49 -5.19 -3.30 1.44
N PRO A 50 -6.36 -2.64 1.22
CA PRO A 50 -6.39 -1.32 0.54
C PRO A 50 -5.70 -0.21 1.33
N GLY A 51 -5.79 -0.25 2.67
CA GLY A 51 -5.11 0.66 3.58
C GLY A 51 -3.60 0.57 3.50
N TYR A 52 -3.06 -0.64 3.65
CA TYR A 52 -1.62 -0.86 3.51
C TYR A 52 -1.11 -0.52 2.11
N LYS A 53 -1.87 -0.85 1.04
CA LYS A 53 -1.51 -0.43 -0.33
C LYS A 53 -1.39 1.09 -0.45
N ALA A 54 -2.31 1.85 0.17
CA ALA A 54 -2.25 3.31 0.17
C ALA A 54 -1.02 3.82 0.93
N LEU A 55 -0.78 3.30 2.14
CA LEU A 55 0.34 3.72 3.00
C LEU A 55 1.69 3.43 2.37
N ILE A 56 1.89 2.19 1.91
CA ILE A 56 3.11 1.73 1.23
C ILE A 56 3.38 2.58 -0.02
N ALA A 57 2.37 2.76 -0.88
CA ALA A 57 2.54 3.54 -2.11
C ALA A 57 2.81 5.03 -1.84
N ARG A 58 2.14 5.62 -0.83
CA ARG A 58 2.37 7.01 -0.42
C ARG A 58 3.79 7.20 0.11
N ARG A 59 4.24 6.34 1.03
CA ARG A 59 5.60 6.38 1.59
C ARG A 59 6.63 6.26 0.46
N LEU A 60 6.49 5.25 -0.39
CA LEU A 60 7.37 5.02 -1.54
C LEU A 60 7.45 6.21 -2.50
N TYR A 61 6.33 6.91 -2.73
CA TYR A 61 6.32 8.09 -3.60
C TYR A 61 7.06 9.28 -2.98
N LEU A 62 7.03 9.41 -1.64
CA LEU A 62 7.68 10.50 -0.90
C LEU A 62 9.18 10.25 -0.69
N THR A 63 9.56 9.04 -0.29
CA THR A 63 10.94 8.70 0.07
C THR A 63 11.75 8.15 -1.09
N GLY A 64 11.09 7.66 -2.14
CA GLY A 64 11.75 7.02 -3.28
C GLY A 64 12.14 5.56 -3.04
N GLU A 65 12.22 5.11 -1.79
CA GLU A 65 12.38 3.71 -1.42
C GLU A 65 11.79 3.42 -0.03
N ILE A 66 11.41 2.17 0.20
CA ILE A 66 10.94 1.72 1.50
C ILE A 66 11.48 0.34 1.83
N GLU A 67 11.72 0.10 3.11
CA GLU A 67 11.93 -1.22 3.67
C GLU A 67 10.69 -1.66 4.46
N THR A 68 10.14 -2.82 4.12
CA THR A 68 8.87 -3.31 4.69
C THR A 68 8.90 -3.51 6.19
N LYS A 69 10.05 -3.92 6.76
CA LYS A 69 10.19 -4.11 8.21
C LYS A 69 10.15 -2.79 8.97
N GLU A 70 10.88 -1.78 8.47
CA GLU A 70 10.90 -0.44 9.06
C GLU A 70 9.52 0.20 8.98
N LEU A 71 8.90 0.17 7.80
CA LEU A 71 7.56 0.71 7.62
C LEU A 71 6.51 -0.02 8.48
N ALA A 72 6.58 -1.35 8.60
CA ALA A 72 5.67 -2.08 9.47
C ALA A 72 5.85 -1.71 10.95
N LYS A 73 7.08 -1.41 11.39
CA LYS A 73 7.36 -0.92 12.74
C LYS A 73 6.73 0.47 12.95
N GLU A 74 6.95 1.40 12.02
CA GLU A 74 6.34 2.74 12.06
C GLU A 74 4.81 2.67 12.14
N LEU A 75 4.19 1.82 11.31
CA LEU A 75 2.75 1.64 11.31
C LEU A 75 2.24 0.98 12.59
N HIS A 76 3.02 0.08 13.20
CA HIS A 76 2.66 -0.51 14.48
C HIS A 76 2.71 0.54 15.60
N GLU A 77 3.69 1.43 15.58
CA GLU A 77 3.82 2.55 16.53
C GLU A 77 2.67 3.57 16.34
N GLU A 78 2.30 3.88 15.10
CA GLU A 78 1.24 4.87 14.80
C GLU A 78 -0.19 4.32 15.02
N TYR A 79 -0.43 3.05 14.66
CA TYR A 79 -1.77 2.46 14.61
C TYR A 79 -2.00 1.32 15.61
N GLY A 80 -0.99 0.96 16.40
CA GLY A 80 -1.05 -0.06 17.46
C GLY A 80 -1.07 -1.51 16.96
N ARG A 81 -1.24 -1.76 15.66
CA ARG A 81 -1.26 -3.11 15.07
C ARG A 81 -0.91 -3.08 13.59
N VAL A 82 -0.32 -4.16 13.11
CA VAL A 82 -0.15 -4.45 11.68
C VAL A 82 -0.47 -5.91 11.46
N ASP A 83 -1.38 -6.19 10.53
CA ASP A 83 -1.66 -7.55 10.08
C ASP A 83 -0.55 -7.98 9.10
N PRO A 84 0.28 -8.98 9.46
CA PRO A 84 1.43 -9.32 8.63
C PRO A 84 1.05 -9.91 7.27
N GLU A 85 -0.07 -10.62 7.16
CA GLU A 85 -0.47 -11.27 5.91
C GLU A 85 -0.97 -10.24 4.90
N ASP A 86 -1.87 -9.36 5.35
CA ASP A 86 -2.40 -8.26 4.56
C ASP A 86 -1.30 -7.27 4.15
N PHE A 87 -0.40 -6.95 5.09
CA PHE A 87 0.72 -6.03 4.83
C PHE A 87 1.69 -6.63 3.81
N ASN A 88 2.09 -7.88 3.98
CA ASN A 88 2.98 -8.57 3.03
C ASN A 88 2.35 -8.67 1.64
N THR A 89 1.05 -8.95 1.58
CA THR A 89 0.29 -9.00 0.32
C THR A 89 0.26 -7.64 -0.36
N ALA A 90 -0.01 -6.58 0.40
CA ALA A 90 0.02 -5.21 -0.11
C ALA A 90 1.41 -4.83 -0.62
N ALA A 91 2.46 -5.11 0.13
CA ALA A 91 3.85 -4.84 -0.26
C ALA A 91 4.24 -5.60 -1.54
N GLY A 92 3.88 -6.88 -1.65
CA GLY A 92 4.11 -7.67 -2.85
C GLY A 92 3.45 -7.07 -4.10
N VAL A 93 2.21 -6.60 -3.97
CA VAL A 93 1.49 -5.95 -5.08
C VAL A 93 2.16 -4.64 -5.50
N ILE A 94 2.56 -3.80 -4.54
CA ILE A 94 3.24 -2.53 -4.87
C ILE A 94 4.62 -2.79 -5.51
N ASN A 95 5.35 -3.79 -5.02
CA ASN A 95 6.63 -4.18 -5.60
C ASN A 95 6.48 -4.69 -7.03
N ASP A 96 5.55 -5.62 -7.29
CA ASP A 96 5.26 -6.10 -8.64
C ASP A 96 4.86 -4.94 -9.57
N TYR A 97 4.06 -3.99 -9.05
CA TYR A 97 3.67 -2.81 -9.81
C TYR A 97 4.88 -1.94 -10.18
N CYS A 98 5.83 -1.74 -9.26
CA CYS A 98 7.03 -0.94 -9.51
C CYS A 98 7.97 -1.62 -10.50
N GLN A 99 8.05 -2.96 -10.48
CA GLN A 99 8.90 -3.73 -11.38
C GLN A 99 8.29 -3.89 -12.79
N THR A 100 6.97 -4.10 -12.88
CA THR A 100 6.31 -4.49 -14.14
C THR A 100 5.41 -3.40 -14.72
N GLY A 101 5.17 -2.31 -14.00
CA GLY A 101 4.18 -1.30 -14.34
C GLY A 101 2.74 -1.82 -14.30
N GLY A 102 2.50 -2.91 -13.55
CA GLY A 102 1.22 -3.59 -13.46
C GLY A 102 0.89 -4.48 -14.66
N LYS A 103 1.86 -4.81 -15.52
CA LYS A 103 1.65 -5.68 -16.70
C LYS A 103 1.38 -7.14 -16.32
N LYS A 104 1.90 -7.60 -15.18
CA LYS A 104 1.61 -8.96 -14.67
C LYS A 104 0.28 -9.04 -13.90
N VAL A 105 -0.30 -7.90 -13.56
CA VAL A 105 -1.65 -7.83 -13.01
C VAL A 105 -2.61 -8.01 -14.18
N LYS A 106 -2.97 -9.25 -14.50
CA LYS A 106 -4.04 -9.55 -15.46
C LYS A 106 -5.25 -8.68 -15.10
N LYS A 107 -5.86 -8.02 -16.09
CA LYS A 107 -7.13 -7.31 -15.91
C LYS A 107 -8.16 -8.30 -15.32
N GLY A 108 -8.62 -8.06 -14.10
CA GLY A 108 -9.50 -8.96 -13.34
C GLY A 108 -8.69 -9.64 -12.24
N THR A 109 -8.90 -9.32 -10.97
CA THR A 109 -10.16 -9.49 -10.24
C THR A 109 -10.44 -8.28 -9.34
N GLY A 110 -11.59 -7.65 -9.55
CA GLY A 110 -12.22 -6.85 -8.51
C GLY A 110 -12.86 -7.80 -7.52
N PHE A 111 -12.44 -7.72 -6.26
CA PHE A 111 -13.24 -8.06 -5.10
C PHE A 111 -13.31 -6.79 -4.23
#